data_AF-A0AAD8A205-F1
#
_entry.id   AF-A0AAD8A205-F1
#
_cell.length_a   1.000
_cell.length_b   1.000
_cell.length_c   1.000
_cell.angle_alpha   90.00
_cell.angle_beta   90.00
_cell.angle_gamma   90.00
#
_symmetry.space_group_name_H-M   'P 1'
#
loop_
_entity.id
_entity.type
_entity.pdbx_description
1 polymer ?
#
loop_
_entity_poly.entity_id
_entity_poly.type
_entity_poly.pdbx_seq_one_letter_code
_entity_poly.pdbx_strand_id
1 'polypeptide(L)'
;MILGQELLPEVLMPAIHSLADGLGCHIVSTSWDQLFRKTLVQGQKFTYKNHTDRGSVCGQLFAQLFQQLVLINNAYEPTIPADQFPAKILEDLPLVEQIPVLHRLDHSVHTARLWATTAARHLINAWSVDAFFLATQTDINLCLQELQMLKLTDYKDLSEVKSEHVMVCVKMRSKLTSEVRENIHKLKLLPDECIQGMATVCRTISLANLQMCFPESRYWRQNCNTDPKPPSPYVKEYLDKVLQPVLHAVMPLPIPVQRSVGEMVMRLLCEAWLDYIYMNRVKFSEWGALQLLVDFGSVPQWLETCQWLQSNIRNHLARCEVLRRCEGVGRLLLRRPGESVNMMAPQNKSKDNKGSKNSPRDSIHSGGQDTLPAEMFVPNQEQWLELRAPKHKGLCGVYSMCCNS
;
A
#
# COMPACT_ATOMS: atom_id res chain seq x y z
N MET A 1 -27.18 42.98 -14.59
CA MET A 1 -27.72 44.28 -14.14
C MET A 1 -26.61 45.29 -14.37
N ILE A 2 -26.80 46.20 -15.30
CA ILE A 2 -25.81 47.18 -15.77
C ILE A 2 -25.65 48.21 -14.64
N LEU A 3 -24.56 48.12 -13.87
CA LEU A 3 -24.10 49.22 -13.04
C LEU A 3 -23.22 50.11 -13.92
N GLY A 4 -23.61 51.37 -14.04
CA GLY A 4 -22.89 52.37 -14.82
C GLY A 4 -21.44 52.48 -14.37
N GLN A 5 -20.54 52.59 -15.35
CA GLN A 5 -19.15 53.00 -15.15
C GLN A 5 -19.13 54.46 -14.70
N GLU A 6 -19.40 54.72 -13.41
CA GLU A 6 -18.82 55.89 -12.75
C GLU A 6 -17.36 55.54 -12.46
N LEU A 7 -16.42 56.16 -13.19
CA LEU A 7 -15.00 56.05 -12.91
C LEU A 7 -14.76 56.55 -11.48
N LEU A 8 -14.44 55.62 -10.58
CA LEU A 8 -13.88 55.93 -9.27
C LEU A 8 -12.69 56.89 -9.44
N PRO A 9 -12.63 58.02 -8.72
CA PRO A 9 -11.49 58.92 -8.78
C PRO A 9 -10.18 58.18 -8.49
N GLU A 10 -9.15 58.37 -9.32
CA GLU A 10 -7.85 57.69 -9.17
C GLU A 10 -7.24 57.87 -7.77
N VAL A 11 -7.51 59.00 -7.11
CA VAL A 11 -7.09 59.31 -5.74
C VAL A 11 -7.65 58.31 -4.71
N LEU A 12 -8.83 57.72 -4.95
CA LEU A 12 -9.45 56.76 -4.04
C LEU A 12 -9.01 55.32 -4.30
N MET A 13 -8.42 55.03 -5.46
CA MET A 13 -8.04 53.67 -5.86
C MET A 13 -7.06 53.00 -4.88
N PRO A 14 -6.00 53.68 -4.37
CA PRO A 14 -5.10 53.07 -3.39
C PRO A 14 -5.79 52.70 -2.08
N ALA A 15 -6.71 53.54 -1.60
CA ALA A 15 -7.46 53.30 -0.36
C ALA A 15 -8.44 52.13 -0.52
N ILE A 16 -9.08 52.01 -1.69
CA ILE A 16 -9.99 50.90 -2.00
C ILE A 16 -9.21 49.59 -2.15
N HIS A 17 -8.07 49.58 -2.84
CA HIS A 17 -7.21 48.39 -2.93
C HIS A 17 -6.72 47.97 -1.54
N SER A 18 -6.20 48.90 -0.74
CA SER A 18 -5.74 48.59 0.62
C SER A 18 -6.87 48.06 1.53
N LEU A 19 -8.09 48.60 1.41
CA LEU A 19 -9.25 48.09 2.13
C LEU A 19 -9.65 46.69 1.65
N ALA A 20 -9.66 46.45 0.32
CA ALA A 20 -9.97 45.16 -0.26
C ALA A 20 -8.95 44.10 0.15
N ASP A 21 -7.65 44.43 0.12
CA ASP A 21 -6.56 43.57 0.55
C ASP A 21 -6.66 43.26 2.05
N GLY A 22 -6.90 44.28 2.88
CA GLY A 22 -7.06 44.12 4.33
C GLY A 22 -8.28 43.28 4.72
N LEU A 23 -9.43 43.51 4.09
CA LEU A 23 -10.64 42.70 4.29
C LEU A 23 -10.44 41.28 3.77
N GLY A 24 -9.78 41.12 2.63
CA GLY A 24 -9.36 39.84 2.08
C GLY A 24 -8.55 39.05 3.10
N CYS A 25 -7.44 39.62 3.59
CA CYS A 25 -6.60 39.01 4.61
C CYS A 25 -7.37 38.68 5.89
N HIS A 26 -8.28 39.54 6.35
CA HIS A 26 -9.07 39.29 7.57
C HIS A 26 -10.04 38.10 7.40
N ILE A 27 -10.78 38.08 6.29
CA ILE A 27 -11.72 37.00 5.97
C ILE A 27 -10.97 35.68 5.86
N VAL A 28 -9.84 35.67 5.13
CA VAL A 28 -8.96 34.50 4.95
C VAL A 28 -8.46 33.98 6.30
N SER A 29 -8.01 34.89 7.16
CA SER A 29 -7.47 34.54 8.47
C SER A 29 -8.52 33.85 9.33
N THR A 30 -9.72 34.42 9.35
CA THR A 30 -10.82 33.93 10.18
C THR A 30 -11.39 32.63 9.61
N SER A 31 -11.54 32.52 8.28
CA SER A 31 -12.03 31.30 7.62
C SER A 31 -11.05 30.15 7.77
N TRP A 32 -9.74 30.42 7.61
CA TRP A 32 -8.69 29.45 7.86
C TRP A 32 -8.71 28.97 9.30
N ASP A 33 -8.74 29.87 10.29
CA ASP A 33 -8.77 29.49 11.71
C ASP A 33 -9.95 28.57 12.05
N GLN A 34 -11.15 28.91 11.56
CA GLN A 34 -12.36 28.12 11.80
C GLN A 34 -12.27 26.75 11.14
N LEU A 35 -11.89 26.71 9.85
CA LEU A 35 -11.83 25.47 9.10
C LEU A 35 -10.69 24.57 9.59
N PHE A 36 -9.50 25.13 9.83
CA PHE A 36 -8.34 24.41 10.35
C PHE A 36 -8.64 23.80 11.73
N ARG A 37 -9.25 24.55 12.66
CA ARG A 37 -9.68 24.00 13.96
C ARG A 37 -10.69 22.87 13.79
N LYS A 38 -11.68 23.03 12.90
CA LYS A 38 -12.65 21.98 12.59
C LYS A 38 -11.95 20.72 12.05
N THR A 39 -10.99 20.89 11.14
CA THR A 39 -10.18 19.79 10.61
C THR A 39 -9.38 19.09 11.71
N LEU A 40 -8.73 19.84 12.60
CA LEU A 40 -7.98 19.27 13.72
C LEU A 40 -8.86 18.46 14.68
N VAL A 41 -10.04 18.99 15.04
CA VAL A 41 -10.97 18.30 15.94
C VAL A 41 -11.51 17.02 15.29
N GLN A 42 -11.89 17.08 14.01
CA GLN A 42 -12.35 15.88 13.28
C GLN A 42 -11.20 14.89 13.02
N GLY A 43 -9.96 15.36 12.92
CA GLY A 43 -8.77 14.54 12.75
C GLY A 43 -8.42 13.67 13.95
N GLN A 44 -8.99 13.94 15.14
CA GLN A 44 -8.76 13.13 16.35
C GLN A 44 -9.39 11.73 16.28
N LYS A 45 -10.48 11.58 15.51
CA LYS A 45 -11.17 10.30 15.33
C LYS A 45 -11.37 10.05 13.85
N PHE A 46 -10.81 8.95 13.36
CA PHE A 46 -11.00 8.57 11.97
C PHE A 46 -12.48 8.21 11.74
N THR A 47 -13.16 9.02 10.93
CA THR A 47 -14.58 8.85 10.62
C THR A 47 -14.80 9.01 9.13
N TYR A 48 -15.58 8.09 8.55
CA TYR A 48 -15.95 8.12 7.15
C TYR A 48 -17.41 7.67 7.01
N LYS A 49 -18.10 8.20 5.99
CA LYS A 49 -19.45 7.74 5.62
C LYS A 49 -19.32 6.54 4.69
N ASN A 50 -20.40 5.79 4.47
CA ASN A 50 -20.42 4.62 3.57
C ASN A 50 -20.06 4.94 2.09
N HIS A 51 -19.80 6.21 1.76
CA HIS A 51 -19.36 6.69 0.45
C HIS A 51 -17.83 6.87 0.46
N THR A 52 -17.11 5.77 0.18
CA THR A 52 -15.65 5.73 0.15
C THR A 52 -15.03 6.52 -1.01
N ASP A 53 -15.82 6.86 -2.02
CA ASP A 53 -15.46 7.66 -3.18
C ASP A 53 -15.14 9.12 -2.86
N ARG A 54 -15.68 9.64 -1.75
CA ARG A 54 -15.52 11.05 -1.35
C ARG A 54 -14.42 11.29 -0.32
N GLY A 55 -13.71 10.26 0.11
CA GLY A 55 -12.75 10.37 1.20
C GLY A 55 -13.40 10.43 2.59
N SER A 56 -12.57 10.40 3.63
CA SER A 56 -13.01 10.55 5.02
C SER A 56 -13.50 11.98 5.32
N VAL A 57 -14.19 12.15 6.45
CA VAL A 57 -14.63 13.50 6.89
C VAL A 57 -13.43 14.43 7.05
N CYS A 58 -12.32 13.93 7.60
CA CYS A 58 -11.11 14.74 7.80
C CYS A 58 -10.42 15.06 6.47
N GLY A 59 -10.30 14.07 5.57
CA GLY A 59 -9.72 14.27 4.24
C GLY A 59 -10.45 15.34 3.42
N GLN A 60 -11.78 15.32 3.44
CA GLN A 60 -12.62 16.35 2.79
C GLN A 60 -12.39 17.75 3.38
N LEU A 61 -12.23 17.85 4.71
CA LEU A 61 -11.97 19.13 5.37
C LEU A 61 -10.57 19.66 5.05
N PHE A 62 -9.56 18.80 4.94
CA PHE A 62 -8.24 19.20 4.44
C PHE A 62 -8.30 19.66 2.98
N ALA A 63 -8.99 18.93 2.11
CA ALA A 63 -9.19 19.33 0.71
C ALA A 63 -9.88 20.70 0.61
N GLN A 64 -10.96 20.92 1.37
CA GLN A 64 -11.65 22.21 1.43
C GLN A 64 -10.72 23.34 1.93
N LEU A 65 -9.88 23.05 2.93
CA LEU A 65 -8.90 24.01 3.46
C LEU A 65 -7.88 24.39 2.38
N PHE A 66 -7.36 23.40 1.65
CA PHE A 66 -6.41 23.64 0.56
C PHE A 66 -7.05 24.39 -0.59
N GLN A 67 -8.27 24.05 -0.98
CA GLN A 67 -9.02 24.77 -2.01
C GLN A 67 -9.10 26.27 -1.68
N GLN A 68 -9.50 26.63 -0.44
CA GLN A 68 -9.57 28.03 -0.04
C GLN A 68 -8.19 28.70 -0.11
N LEU A 69 -7.18 28.11 0.51
CA LEU A 69 -5.82 28.67 0.54
C LEU A 69 -5.22 28.84 -0.87
N VAL A 70 -5.46 27.88 -1.76
CA VAL A 70 -5.01 27.91 -3.16
C VAL A 70 -5.71 29.03 -3.93
N LEU A 71 -7.03 29.16 -3.80
CA LEU A 71 -7.80 30.23 -4.43
C LEU A 71 -7.27 31.62 -4.04
N ILE A 72 -7.01 31.79 -2.74
CA ILE A 72 -6.52 33.05 -2.19
C ILE A 72 -5.10 33.34 -2.64
N ASN A 73 -4.20 32.36 -2.52
CA ASN A 73 -2.82 32.51 -3.00
C ASN A 73 -2.82 32.91 -4.47
N ASN A 74 -3.59 32.20 -5.30
CA ASN A 74 -3.65 32.44 -6.73
C ASN A 74 -4.28 33.79 -7.10
N ALA A 75 -5.07 34.41 -6.22
CA ALA A 75 -5.61 35.75 -6.44
C ALA A 75 -4.55 36.84 -6.28
N TYR A 76 -3.52 36.59 -5.45
CA TYR A 76 -2.37 37.47 -5.28
C TYR A 76 -1.23 37.18 -6.27
N GLU A 77 -1.31 36.06 -6.99
CA GLU A 77 -0.36 35.72 -8.04
C GLU A 77 -0.62 36.56 -9.29
N PRO A 78 0.42 37.11 -9.90
CA PRO A 78 0.23 37.96 -11.07
C PRO A 78 -0.22 37.16 -12.28
N THR A 79 -1.00 37.81 -13.16
CA THR A 79 -1.50 37.21 -14.40
C THR A 79 -0.45 37.14 -15.51
N ILE A 80 0.65 37.87 -15.35
CA ILE A 80 1.74 37.98 -16.33
C ILE A 80 2.87 37.00 -15.96
N PRO A 81 3.45 36.26 -16.91
CA PRO A 81 4.62 35.42 -16.68
C PRO A 81 5.83 36.20 -16.12
N ALA A 82 6.58 35.60 -15.18
CA ALA A 82 7.71 36.23 -14.48
C ALA A 82 8.88 36.69 -15.38
N ASP A 83 8.98 36.14 -16.58
CA ASP A 83 9.95 36.48 -17.62
C ASP A 83 9.59 37.79 -18.37
N GLN A 84 8.35 38.25 -18.24
CA GLN A 84 7.84 39.49 -18.82
C GLN A 84 7.60 40.57 -17.76
N PHE A 85 8.10 40.35 -16.54
CA PHE A 85 7.83 41.17 -15.37
C PHE A 85 8.79 42.37 -15.27
N PRO A 86 8.31 43.61 -15.42
CA PRO A 86 9.12 44.78 -15.11
C PRO A 86 9.36 44.84 -13.60
N ALA A 87 10.61 45.07 -13.15
CA ALA A 87 10.96 45.16 -11.74
C ALA A 87 10.13 46.21 -10.96
N LYS A 88 9.62 47.23 -11.66
CA LYS A 88 8.76 48.29 -11.12
C LYS A 88 7.39 47.78 -10.62
N ILE A 89 6.90 46.65 -11.12
CA ILE A 89 5.62 46.05 -10.71
C ILE A 89 5.73 45.30 -9.37
N LEU A 90 6.95 44.92 -8.95
CA LEU A 90 7.16 44.25 -7.65
C LEU A 90 6.81 45.16 -6.46
N GLU A 91 6.94 46.48 -6.63
CA GLU A 91 6.56 47.47 -5.62
C GLU A 91 5.03 47.57 -5.45
N ASP A 92 4.27 47.18 -6.48
CA ASP A 92 2.80 47.20 -6.51
C ASP A 92 2.17 45.86 -6.11
N LEU A 93 2.99 44.81 -5.90
CA LEU A 93 2.48 43.50 -5.47
C LEU A 93 2.16 43.49 -3.97
N PRO A 94 1.05 42.84 -3.56
CA PRO A 94 0.67 42.68 -2.16
C PRO A 94 1.51 41.59 -1.46
N LEU A 95 2.82 41.80 -1.41
CA LEU A 95 3.79 40.82 -0.92
C LEU A 95 3.64 40.56 0.58
N VAL A 96 3.25 41.57 1.35
CA VAL A 96 3.05 41.46 2.80
C VAL A 96 1.86 40.55 3.10
N GLU A 97 0.79 40.68 2.31
CA GLU A 97 -0.45 39.92 2.40
C GLU A 97 -0.26 38.46 1.96
N GLN A 98 0.65 38.20 1.02
CA GLN A 98 1.00 36.84 0.58
C GLN A 98 1.73 36.02 1.66
N ILE A 99 2.55 36.67 2.51
CA ILE A 99 3.37 35.97 3.52
C ILE A 99 2.52 35.13 4.50
N PRO A 100 1.46 35.68 5.15
CA PRO A 100 0.57 34.89 6.00
C PRO A 100 -0.14 33.74 5.29
N VAL A 101 -0.52 33.93 4.02
CA VAL A 101 -1.19 32.88 3.22
C VAL A 101 -0.24 31.71 2.99
N LEU A 102 1.01 31.99 2.60
CA LEU A 102 2.02 30.96 2.40
C LEU A 102 2.40 30.24 3.69
N HIS A 103 2.51 30.95 4.83
CA HIS A 103 2.70 30.31 6.14
C HIS A 103 1.56 29.34 6.47
N ARG A 104 0.32 29.73 6.20
CA ARG A 104 -0.85 28.87 6.44
C ARG A 104 -0.87 27.67 5.50
N LEU A 105 -0.51 27.84 4.23
CA LEU A 105 -0.32 26.74 3.29
C LEU A 105 0.72 25.76 3.83
N ASP A 106 1.90 26.24 4.22
CA ASP A 106 2.98 25.41 4.75
C ASP A 106 2.51 24.60 5.96
N HIS A 107 1.97 25.29 6.96
CA HIS A 107 1.45 24.65 8.17
C HIS A 107 0.31 23.66 7.88
N SER A 108 -0.59 23.98 6.95
CA SER A 108 -1.73 23.11 6.62
C SER A 108 -1.27 21.84 5.92
N VAL A 109 -0.34 21.93 4.96
CA VAL A 109 0.23 20.77 4.25
C VAL A 109 1.03 19.92 5.22
N HIS A 110 1.87 20.54 6.05
CA HIS A 110 2.61 19.85 7.09
C HIS A 110 1.69 19.08 8.05
N THR A 111 0.63 19.73 8.52
CA THR A 111 -0.34 19.13 9.44
C THR A 111 -1.11 17.98 8.79
N ALA A 112 -1.55 18.14 7.54
CA ALA A 112 -2.23 17.07 6.79
C ALA A 112 -1.32 15.83 6.66
N ARG A 113 -0.04 16.04 6.40
CA ARG A 113 0.95 14.97 6.32
C ARG A 113 1.08 14.23 7.65
N LEU A 114 1.26 14.96 8.76
CA LEU A 114 1.36 14.36 10.11
C LEU A 114 0.09 13.60 10.51
N TRP A 115 -1.09 14.17 10.21
CA TRP A 115 -2.36 13.51 10.42
C TRP A 115 -2.44 12.19 9.63
N ALA A 116 -2.17 12.23 8.33
CA ALA A 116 -2.24 11.06 7.47
C ALA A 116 -1.25 9.97 7.91
N THR A 117 0.00 10.32 8.25
CA THR A 117 0.98 9.35 8.80
C THR A 117 0.50 8.71 10.10
N THR A 118 -0.08 9.50 11.00
CA THR A 118 -0.54 9.02 12.31
C THR A 118 -1.78 8.14 12.16
N ALA A 119 -2.76 8.59 11.36
CA ALA A 119 -3.96 7.84 11.02
C ALA A 119 -3.60 6.50 10.34
N ALA A 120 -2.72 6.53 9.34
CA ALA A 120 -2.25 5.34 8.64
C ALA A 120 -1.67 4.30 9.62
N ARG A 121 -0.79 4.74 10.52
CA ARG A 121 -0.18 3.86 11.55
C ARG A 121 -1.23 3.24 12.47
N HIS A 122 -2.21 4.03 12.94
CA HIS A 122 -3.26 3.50 13.81
C HIS A 122 -4.18 2.51 13.08
N LEU A 123 -4.62 2.86 11.87
CA LEU A 123 -5.55 2.06 11.09
C LEU A 123 -4.95 0.73 10.68
N ILE A 124 -3.68 0.71 10.23
CA ILE A 124 -3.06 -0.54 9.79
C ILE A 124 -2.75 -1.47 10.96
N ASN A 125 -2.33 -0.94 12.11
CA ASN A 125 -2.11 -1.75 13.31
C ASN A 125 -3.42 -2.36 13.86
N ALA A 126 -4.55 -1.71 13.62
CA ALA A 126 -5.88 -2.25 13.90
C ALA A 126 -6.43 -3.15 12.77
N TRP A 127 -5.63 -3.45 11.75
CA TRP A 127 -6.02 -4.17 10.53
C TRP A 127 -7.27 -3.61 9.84
N SER A 128 -7.50 -2.30 9.97
CA SER A 128 -8.60 -1.58 9.33
C SER A 128 -8.19 -1.14 7.92
N VAL A 129 -7.97 -2.14 7.05
CA VAL A 129 -7.30 -1.95 5.75
C VAL A 129 -8.07 -1.02 4.80
N ASP A 130 -9.40 -1.11 4.76
CA ASP A 130 -10.24 -0.21 3.95
C ASP A 130 -10.04 1.26 4.34
N ALA A 131 -10.11 1.55 5.64
CA ALA A 131 -9.90 2.87 6.19
C ALA A 131 -8.46 3.36 5.97
N PHE A 132 -7.47 2.46 6.04
CA PHE A 132 -6.07 2.77 5.76
C PHE A 132 -5.88 3.24 4.32
N PHE A 133 -6.42 2.53 3.33
CA PHE A 133 -6.32 2.94 1.93
C PHE A 133 -7.15 4.18 1.62
N LEU A 134 -8.30 4.35 2.29
CA LEU A 134 -9.07 5.60 2.22
C LEU A 134 -8.22 6.80 2.68
N ALA A 135 -7.56 6.70 3.84
CA ALA A 135 -6.74 7.77 4.39
C ALA A 135 -5.48 8.06 3.55
N THR A 136 -4.82 7.01 3.05
CA THR A 136 -3.49 7.14 2.42
C THR A 136 -3.55 7.32 0.91
N GLN A 137 -4.57 6.79 0.23
CA GLN A 137 -4.68 6.84 -1.22
C GLN A 137 -5.79 7.77 -1.67
N THR A 138 -6.92 7.83 -0.97
CA THR A 138 -8.03 8.70 -1.38
C THR A 138 -7.87 10.10 -0.81
N ASP A 139 -7.76 10.24 0.51
CA ASP A 139 -7.73 11.56 1.17
C ASP A 139 -6.49 12.39 0.79
N ILE A 140 -5.32 11.74 0.69
CA ILE A 140 -4.10 12.42 0.22
C ILE A 140 -4.28 12.90 -1.22
N ASN A 141 -4.85 12.07 -2.12
CA ASN A 141 -5.07 12.48 -3.51
C ASN A 141 -6.09 13.62 -3.62
N LEU A 142 -7.15 13.65 -2.79
CA LEU A 142 -8.07 14.78 -2.73
C LEU A 142 -7.33 16.08 -2.37
N CYS A 143 -6.42 16.03 -1.39
CA CYS A 143 -5.61 17.17 -1.02
C CYS A 143 -4.67 17.60 -2.17
N LEU A 144 -4.02 16.64 -2.83
CA LEU A 144 -3.11 16.90 -3.94
C LEU A 144 -3.82 17.47 -5.17
N GLN A 145 -5.07 17.09 -5.41
CA GLN A 145 -5.90 17.65 -6.50
C GLN A 145 -6.18 19.14 -6.31
N GLU A 146 -6.33 19.62 -5.08
CA GLU A 146 -6.47 21.05 -4.81
C GLU A 146 -5.10 21.74 -4.91
N LEU A 147 -4.05 21.14 -4.33
CA LEU A 147 -2.70 21.70 -4.33
C LEU A 147 -2.04 21.77 -5.71
N GLN A 148 -2.44 20.93 -6.67
CA GLN A 148 -1.93 21.01 -8.05
C GLN A 148 -2.31 22.32 -8.75
N MET A 149 -3.38 22.98 -8.29
CA MET A 149 -3.85 24.26 -8.81
C MET A 149 -3.05 25.44 -8.27
N LEU A 150 -2.17 25.22 -7.28
CA LEU A 150 -1.37 26.25 -6.64
C LEU A 150 -0.36 26.86 -7.60
N LYS A 151 -0.44 28.18 -7.79
CA LYS A 151 0.53 28.98 -8.53
C LYS A 151 1.58 29.52 -7.55
N LEU A 152 2.85 29.33 -7.87
CA LEU A 152 3.96 29.82 -7.05
C LEU A 152 4.99 30.46 -7.97
N THR A 153 4.82 31.75 -8.24
CA THR A 153 5.77 32.51 -9.07
C THR A 153 7.11 32.66 -8.34
N ASP A 154 8.21 32.57 -9.08
CA ASP A 154 9.57 32.69 -8.56
C ASP A 154 10.15 34.06 -8.95
N TYR A 155 10.48 34.88 -7.94
CA TYR A 155 10.95 36.26 -8.13
C TYR A 155 12.47 36.33 -7.95
N LYS A 156 13.23 35.53 -8.72
CA LYS A 156 14.67 35.31 -8.49
C LYS A 156 15.58 36.45 -8.95
N ASP A 157 15.17 37.27 -9.91
CA ASP A 157 15.97 38.38 -10.43
C ASP A 157 15.44 39.73 -9.90
N LEU A 158 16.09 40.23 -8.85
CA LEU A 158 15.68 41.44 -8.10
C LEU A 158 16.73 42.54 -8.13
N SER A 159 17.72 42.47 -9.03
CA SER A 159 18.85 43.40 -9.10
C SER A 159 18.43 44.87 -9.25
N GLU A 160 17.19 45.13 -9.69
CA GLU A 160 16.65 46.46 -9.94
C GLU A 160 15.71 47.00 -8.84
N VAL A 161 15.38 46.20 -7.80
CA VAL A 161 14.46 46.63 -6.72
C VAL A 161 15.20 47.54 -5.73
N LYS A 162 14.74 48.79 -5.58
CA LYS A 162 15.36 49.80 -4.71
C LYS A 162 14.85 49.77 -3.27
N SER A 163 13.62 49.28 -3.06
CA SER A 163 12.98 49.24 -1.73
C SER A 163 13.49 48.06 -0.89
N GLU A 164 14.11 48.35 0.25
CA GLU A 164 14.57 47.33 1.21
C GLU A 164 13.41 46.49 1.74
N HIS A 165 12.26 47.12 2.01
CA HIS A 165 11.06 46.44 2.48
C HIS A 165 10.55 45.41 1.47
N VAL A 166 10.48 45.78 0.19
CA VAL A 166 10.07 44.88 -0.90
C VAL A 166 11.07 43.73 -1.01
N MET A 167 12.37 44.01 -0.98
CA MET A 167 13.41 42.97 -1.02
C MET A 167 13.27 41.96 0.13
N VAL A 168 13.02 42.41 1.36
CA VAL A 168 12.79 41.52 2.51
C VAL A 168 11.55 40.66 2.29
N CYS A 169 10.44 41.25 1.85
CA CYS A 169 9.19 40.53 1.59
C CYS A 169 9.36 39.47 0.50
N VAL A 170 10.05 39.80 -0.61
CA VAL A 170 10.32 38.84 -1.68
C VAL A 170 11.18 37.68 -1.18
N LYS A 171 12.26 37.96 -0.42
CA LYS A 171 13.11 36.90 0.16
C LYS A 171 12.33 35.99 1.09
N MET A 172 11.49 36.56 1.96
CA MET A 172 10.64 35.79 2.87
C MET A 172 9.65 34.91 2.09
N ARG A 173 8.97 35.49 1.09
CA ARG A 173 8.06 34.77 0.20
C ARG A 173 8.76 33.62 -0.54
N SER A 174 9.97 33.85 -1.06
CA SER A 174 10.76 32.83 -1.75
C SER A 174 11.09 31.65 -0.83
N LYS A 175 11.51 31.94 0.41
CA LYS A 175 11.72 30.90 1.43
C LYS A 175 10.46 30.09 1.71
N LEU A 176 9.34 30.75 2.00
CA LEU A 176 8.06 30.07 2.28
C LEU A 176 7.58 29.24 1.09
N THR A 177 7.74 29.76 -0.12
CA THR A 177 7.43 29.05 -1.36
C THR A 177 8.23 27.75 -1.46
N SER A 178 9.51 27.77 -1.08
CA SER A 178 10.34 26.56 -1.05
C SER A 178 9.88 25.55 0.02
N GLU A 179 9.49 26.03 1.20
CA GLU A 179 8.98 25.18 2.31
C GLU A 179 7.65 24.51 1.93
N VAL A 180 6.72 25.27 1.34
CA VAL A 180 5.45 24.75 0.81
C VAL A 180 5.70 23.69 -0.25
N ARG A 181 6.58 23.94 -1.23
CA ARG A 181 6.91 22.97 -2.29
C ARG A 181 7.48 21.68 -1.70
N GLU A 182 8.38 21.80 -0.73
CA GLU A 182 8.98 20.66 -0.05
C GLU A 182 7.94 19.84 0.73
N ASN A 183 7.02 20.50 1.45
CA ASN A 183 5.95 19.82 2.16
C ASN A 183 4.95 19.15 1.21
N ILE A 184 4.61 19.77 0.08
CA ILE A 184 3.79 19.15 -0.97
C ILE A 184 4.50 17.93 -1.56
N HIS A 185 5.81 18.03 -1.81
CA HIS A 185 6.60 16.90 -2.30
C HIS A 185 6.56 15.73 -1.32
N LYS A 186 6.79 15.97 -0.03
CA LYS A 186 6.67 14.95 1.02
C LYS A 186 5.25 14.36 1.11
N LEU A 187 4.21 15.18 0.94
CA LEU A 187 2.84 14.69 0.91
C LEU A 187 2.57 13.76 -0.30
N LYS A 188 3.18 14.04 -1.45
CA LYS A 188 3.09 13.17 -2.65
C LYS A 188 3.76 11.81 -2.47
N LEU A 189 4.83 11.73 -1.68
CA LEU A 189 5.54 10.48 -1.40
C LEU A 189 4.86 9.62 -0.32
N LEU A 190 4.11 10.26 0.58
CA LEU A 190 3.51 9.61 1.74
C LEU A 190 2.63 8.37 1.43
N PRO A 191 1.80 8.34 0.36
CA PRO A 191 1.03 7.13 0.01
C PRO A 191 1.91 5.89 -0.15
N ASP A 192 3.05 6.02 -0.83
CA ASP A 192 3.99 4.92 -1.06
C ASP A 192 4.73 4.53 0.21
N GLU A 193 5.18 5.51 1.00
CA GLU A 193 5.80 5.28 2.32
C GLU A 193 4.87 4.50 3.25
N CYS A 194 3.57 4.82 3.23
CA CYS A 194 2.56 4.13 4.03
C CYS A 194 2.34 2.69 3.55
N ILE A 195 2.29 2.45 2.23
CA ILE A 195 2.23 1.09 1.65
C ILE A 195 3.46 0.26 2.06
N GLN A 196 4.66 0.85 2.04
CA GLN A 196 5.86 0.17 2.51
C GLN A 196 5.79 -0.15 4.01
N GLY A 197 5.31 0.79 4.83
CA GLY A 197 5.11 0.57 6.26
C GLY A 197 4.08 -0.53 6.59
N MET A 198 3.08 -0.72 5.71
CA MET A 198 2.10 -1.79 5.85
C MET A 198 2.73 -3.19 5.78
N ALA A 199 3.83 -3.38 5.05
CA ALA A 199 4.44 -4.68 4.84
C ALA A 199 4.81 -5.39 6.18
N THR A 200 5.38 -4.65 7.13
CA THR A 200 5.75 -5.19 8.45
C THR A 200 4.54 -5.66 9.25
N VAL A 201 3.45 -4.88 9.22
CA VAL A 201 2.21 -5.22 9.91
C VAL A 201 1.53 -6.41 9.25
N CYS A 202 1.49 -6.43 7.91
CA CYS A 202 0.96 -7.54 7.12
C CYS A 202 1.67 -8.86 7.45
N ARG A 203 3.00 -8.86 7.55
CA ARG A 203 3.77 -10.05 7.94
C ARG A 203 3.41 -10.53 9.35
N THR A 204 3.27 -9.61 10.30
CA THR A 204 2.90 -9.91 11.68
C THR A 204 1.50 -10.52 11.76
N ILE A 205 0.53 -9.91 11.08
CA ILE A 205 -0.86 -10.39 11.00
C ILE A 205 -0.92 -11.75 10.30
N SER A 206 -0.11 -11.95 9.26
CA SER A 206 0.00 -13.24 8.55
C SER A 206 0.45 -14.36 9.48
N LEU A 207 1.56 -14.16 10.22
CA LEU A 207 2.05 -15.12 11.20
C LEU A 207 1.06 -15.36 12.35
N ALA A 208 0.41 -14.31 12.84
CA ALA A 208 -0.60 -14.43 13.90
C ALA A 208 -1.81 -15.26 13.45
N ASN A 209 -2.30 -15.07 12.22
CA ASN A 209 -3.41 -15.89 11.71
C ASN A 209 -3.00 -17.35 11.53
N LEU A 210 -1.79 -17.62 11.03
CA LEU A 210 -1.27 -18.99 10.94
C LEU A 210 -1.15 -19.65 12.33
N GLN A 211 -0.71 -18.92 13.35
CA GLN A 211 -0.69 -19.44 14.72
C GLN A 211 -2.07 -19.90 15.21
N MET A 212 -3.13 -19.27 14.72
CA MET A 212 -4.51 -19.56 15.13
C MET A 212 -5.17 -20.68 14.30
N CYS A 213 -4.95 -20.70 12.98
CA CYS A 213 -5.68 -21.63 12.09
C CYS A 213 -4.82 -22.79 11.56
N PHE A 214 -3.49 -22.74 11.65
CA PHE A 214 -2.63 -23.76 11.07
C PHE A 214 -2.77 -25.12 11.81
N PRO A 215 -2.97 -26.23 11.09
CA PRO A 215 -3.17 -27.54 11.71
C PRO A 215 -2.01 -28.00 12.59
N GLU A 216 -2.34 -28.66 13.69
CA GLU A 216 -1.38 -29.23 14.63
C GLU A 216 -0.46 -30.28 13.97
N SER A 217 0.71 -30.52 14.58
CA SER A 217 1.72 -31.46 14.07
C SER A 217 1.19 -32.87 13.75
N ARG A 218 0.16 -33.36 14.46
CA ARG A 218 -0.45 -34.67 14.20
C ARG A 218 -1.13 -34.75 12.83
N TYR A 219 -1.66 -33.64 12.33
CA TYR A 219 -2.30 -33.57 11.01
C TYR A 219 -1.30 -33.87 9.89
N TRP A 220 -0.12 -33.27 9.99
CA TRP A 220 0.93 -33.38 8.97
C TRP A 220 1.70 -34.70 8.99
N ARG A 221 1.56 -35.49 10.07
CA ARG A 221 2.27 -36.78 10.25
C ARG A 221 1.39 -38.00 9.95
N GLN A 222 0.18 -37.79 9.44
CA GLN A 222 -0.73 -38.89 9.12
C GLN A 222 -0.15 -39.80 8.03
N ASN A 223 -0.40 -41.11 8.14
CA ASN A 223 -0.12 -42.07 7.09
C ASN A 223 -1.46 -42.55 6.55
N CYS A 224 -1.96 -41.90 5.51
CA CYS A 224 -3.18 -42.29 4.83
C CYS A 224 -2.84 -42.83 3.42
N ASN A 225 -3.56 -43.88 3.01
CA ASN A 225 -3.41 -44.48 1.68
C ASN A 225 -4.25 -43.78 0.61
N THR A 226 -5.08 -42.80 0.98
CA THR A 226 -5.87 -42.01 0.03
C THR A 226 -5.11 -40.76 -0.39
N ASP A 227 -5.22 -40.40 -1.67
CA ASP A 227 -4.67 -39.15 -2.17
C ASP A 227 -5.28 -37.95 -1.41
N PRO A 228 -4.46 -37.00 -0.94
CA PRO A 228 -4.95 -35.85 -0.18
C PRO A 228 -5.78 -34.94 -1.06
N LYS A 229 -7.09 -34.90 -0.81
CA LYS A 229 -8.09 -33.93 -1.31
C LYS A 229 -9.27 -33.94 -0.34
N PRO A 230 -9.98 -32.82 -0.10
CA PRO A 230 -9.80 -31.46 -0.64
C PRO A 230 -8.68 -30.65 0.08
N PRO A 231 -8.43 -29.37 -0.29
CA PRO A 231 -7.56 -28.48 0.48
C PRO A 231 -7.99 -28.36 1.94
N SER A 232 -7.01 -28.20 2.82
CA SER A 232 -7.24 -28.05 4.25
C SER A 232 -8.08 -26.80 4.54
N PRO A 233 -9.07 -26.84 5.45
CA PRO A 233 -9.97 -25.72 5.71
C PRO A 233 -9.28 -24.41 6.11
N TYR A 234 -8.12 -24.50 6.80
CA TYR A 234 -7.37 -23.33 7.25
C TYR A 234 -6.89 -22.43 6.12
N VAL A 235 -6.68 -22.98 4.91
CA VAL A 235 -6.17 -22.19 3.79
C VAL A 235 -7.17 -21.11 3.41
N LYS A 236 -8.46 -21.48 3.29
CA LYS A 236 -9.52 -20.52 3.01
C LYS A 236 -9.62 -19.49 4.14
N GLU A 237 -9.64 -19.93 5.39
CA GLU A 237 -9.69 -19.01 6.53
C GLU A 237 -8.53 -18.01 6.53
N TYR A 238 -7.32 -18.49 6.23
CA TYR A 238 -6.12 -17.65 6.16
C TYR A 238 -6.20 -16.60 5.04
N LEU A 239 -6.62 -17.01 3.84
CA LEU A 239 -6.82 -16.10 2.69
C LEU A 239 -7.93 -15.08 2.97
N ASP A 240 -9.06 -15.52 3.53
CA ASP A 240 -10.22 -14.68 3.86
C ASP A 240 -9.86 -13.64 4.94
N LYS A 241 -8.93 -13.94 5.86
CA LYS A 241 -8.50 -13.02 6.94
C LYS A 241 -7.40 -12.05 6.54
N VAL A 242 -6.49 -12.45 5.66
CA VAL A 242 -5.29 -11.67 5.34
C VAL A 242 -5.35 -11.06 3.95
N LEU A 243 -5.58 -11.87 2.91
CA LEU A 243 -5.50 -11.41 1.52
C LEU A 243 -6.79 -10.73 1.07
N GLN A 244 -7.95 -11.33 1.34
CA GLN A 244 -9.23 -10.82 0.89
C GLN A 244 -9.52 -9.37 1.34
N PRO A 245 -9.30 -8.96 2.61
CA PRO A 245 -9.58 -7.60 3.04
C PRO A 245 -8.74 -6.57 2.28
N VAL A 246 -7.47 -6.89 2.00
CA VAL A 246 -6.59 -6.02 1.23
C VAL A 246 -7.08 -5.89 -0.21
N LEU A 247 -7.44 -7.01 -0.86
CA LEU A 247 -7.92 -7.00 -2.24
C LEU A 247 -9.24 -6.23 -2.40
N HIS A 248 -10.15 -6.30 -1.41
CA HIS A 248 -11.33 -5.46 -1.39
C HIS A 248 -10.99 -3.97 -1.23
N ALA A 249 -10.10 -3.65 -0.29
CA ALA A 249 -9.73 -2.26 0.01
C ALA A 249 -9.06 -1.54 -1.17
N VAL A 250 -8.27 -2.25 -1.97
CA VAL A 250 -7.60 -1.66 -3.14
C VAL A 250 -8.45 -1.65 -4.40
N MET A 251 -9.57 -2.39 -4.45
CA MET A 251 -10.45 -2.47 -5.61
C MET A 251 -10.86 -1.11 -6.22
N PRO A 252 -11.17 -0.05 -5.45
CA PRO A 252 -11.48 1.27 -6.02
C PRO A 252 -10.26 2.07 -6.52
N LEU A 253 -9.04 1.60 -6.25
CA LEU A 253 -7.79 2.30 -6.58
C LEU A 253 -7.33 2.03 -8.03
N PRO A 254 -6.37 2.79 -8.58
CA PRO A 254 -5.82 2.50 -9.90
C PRO A 254 -5.20 1.09 -10.01
N ILE A 255 -5.38 0.44 -11.17
CA ILE A 255 -4.88 -0.92 -11.46
C ILE A 255 -3.39 -1.13 -11.08
N PRO A 256 -2.46 -0.19 -11.34
CA PRO A 256 -1.07 -0.37 -10.94
C PRO A 256 -0.89 -0.54 -9.43
N VAL A 257 -1.65 0.23 -8.62
CA VAL A 257 -1.64 0.14 -7.16
C VAL A 257 -2.22 -1.20 -6.72
N GLN A 258 -3.33 -1.64 -7.31
CA GLN A 258 -3.94 -2.94 -7.02
C GLN A 258 -2.96 -4.09 -7.24
N ARG A 259 -2.24 -4.08 -8.37
CA ARG A 259 -1.23 -5.11 -8.69
C ARG A 259 -0.07 -5.08 -7.72
N SER A 260 0.52 -3.90 -7.49
CA SER A 260 1.68 -3.74 -6.61
C SER A 260 1.38 -4.19 -5.18
N VAL A 261 0.27 -3.71 -4.60
CA VAL A 261 -0.14 -4.06 -3.24
C VAL A 261 -0.54 -5.53 -3.15
N GLY A 262 -1.34 -6.02 -4.09
CA GLY A 262 -1.78 -7.42 -4.10
C GLY A 262 -0.60 -8.39 -4.18
N GLU A 263 0.39 -8.09 -5.03
CA GLU A 263 1.60 -8.90 -5.16
C GLU A 263 2.46 -8.87 -3.90
N MET A 264 2.65 -7.68 -3.31
CA MET A 264 3.35 -7.54 -2.03
C MET A 264 2.69 -8.37 -0.92
N VAL A 265 1.38 -8.28 -0.76
CA VAL A 265 0.66 -9.04 0.28
C VAL A 265 0.67 -10.54 0.00
N MET A 266 0.50 -10.96 -1.25
CA MET A 266 0.65 -12.36 -1.64
C MET A 266 2.02 -12.91 -1.26
N ARG A 267 3.08 -12.15 -1.56
CA ARG A 267 4.46 -12.51 -1.20
C ARG A 267 4.62 -12.66 0.31
N LEU A 268 4.22 -11.64 1.08
CA LEU A 268 4.34 -11.65 2.54
C LEU A 268 3.53 -12.77 3.20
N LEU A 269 2.32 -13.03 2.70
CA LEU A 269 1.45 -14.11 3.18
C LEU A 269 2.09 -15.48 2.98
N CYS A 270 2.63 -15.73 1.78
CA CYS A 270 3.24 -17.01 1.43
C CYS A 270 4.57 -17.20 2.16
N GLU A 271 5.39 -16.15 2.25
CA GLU A 271 6.62 -16.18 3.04
C GLU A 271 6.34 -16.43 4.52
N ALA A 272 5.34 -15.75 5.10
CA ALA A 272 4.92 -16.00 6.48
C ALA A 272 4.45 -17.45 6.69
N TRP A 273 3.77 -18.04 5.71
CA TRP A 273 3.35 -19.45 5.75
C TRP A 273 4.56 -20.39 5.78
N LEU A 274 5.55 -20.16 4.91
CA LEU A 274 6.80 -20.94 4.92
C LEU A 274 7.59 -20.73 6.22
N ASP A 275 7.71 -19.49 6.67
CA ASP A 275 8.43 -19.15 7.89
C ASP A 275 7.76 -19.77 9.12
N TYR A 276 6.43 -19.79 9.19
CA TYR A 276 5.69 -20.43 10.27
C TYR A 276 5.99 -21.93 10.35
N ILE A 277 5.98 -22.62 9.20
CA ILE A 277 6.33 -24.05 9.11
C ILE A 277 7.75 -24.29 9.62
N TYR A 278 8.68 -23.43 9.20
CA TYR A 278 10.09 -23.53 9.57
C TYR A 278 10.33 -23.26 11.05
N MET A 279 9.81 -22.14 11.57
CA MET A 279 9.97 -21.71 12.97
C MET A 279 9.39 -22.74 13.95
N ASN A 280 8.25 -23.35 13.60
CA ASN A 280 7.60 -24.38 14.42
C ASN A 280 8.14 -25.80 14.17
N ARG A 281 9.14 -25.95 13.28
CA ARG A 281 9.76 -27.23 12.89
C ARG A 281 8.73 -28.32 12.59
N VAL A 282 7.68 -27.96 11.86
CA VAL A 282 6.59 -28.88 11.52
C VAL A 282 7.16 -30.05 10.72
N LYS A 283 6.86 -31.28 11.14
CA LYS A 283 7.35 -32.48 10.46
C LYS A 283 6.25 -33.08 9.59
N PHE A 284 6.59 -33.42 8.34
CA PHE A 284 5.64 -33.91 7.35
C PHE A 284 5.86 -35.39 7.03
N SER A 285 4.79 -36.18 7.05
CA SER A 285 4.73 -37.49 6.39
C SER A 285 4.69 -37.32 4.86
N GLU A 286 4.69 -38.42 4.10
CA GLU A 286 4.56 -38.32 2.63
C GLU A 286 3.22 -37.71 2.27
N TRP A 287 2.19 -38.20 2.96
CA TRP A 287 0.82 -37.71 2.84
C TRP A 287 0.72 -36.24 3.25
N GLY A 288 1.35 -35.83 4.37
CA GLY A 288 1.31 -34.45 4.83
C GLY A 288 2.01 -33.48 3.86
N ALA A 289 3.11 -33.90 3.23
CA ALA A 289 3.77 -33.10 2.20
C ALA A 289 2.92 -32.98 0.93
N LEU A 290 2.23 -34.05 0.52
CA LEU A 290 1.26 -34.01 -0.59
C LEU A 290 0.05 -33.12 -0.25
N GLN A 291 -0.47 -33.17 0.98
CA GLN A 291 -1.55 -32.29 1.44
C GLN A 291 -1.10 -30.83 1.42
N LEU A 292 0.13 -30.53 1.85
CA LEU A 292 0.67 -29.16 1.79
C LEU A 292 0.78 -28.64 0.35
N LEU A 293 1.13 -29.51 -0.61
CA LEU A 293 1.11 -29.14 -2.04
C LEU A 293 -0.30 -28.83 -2.54
N VAL A 294 -1.30 -29.58 -2.10
CA VAL A 294 -2.72 -29.32 -2.40
C VAL A 294 -3.14 -27.99 -1.80
N ASP A 295 -2.71 -27.71 -0.57
CA ASP A 295 -3.00 -26.46 0.14
C ASP A 295 -2.38 -25.26 -0.58
N PHE A 296 -1.11 -25.32 -0.97
CA PHE A 296 -0.47 -24.28 -1.79
C PHE A 296 -1.13 -24.13 -3.17
N GLY A 297 -1.44 -25.24 -3.84
CA GLY A 297 -2.09 -25.25 -5.14
C GLY A 297 -3.51 -24.69 -5.12
N SER A 298 -4.15 -24.63 -3.94
CA SER A 298 -5.48 -24.04 -3.79
C SER A 298 -5.48 -22.50 -3.81
N VAL A 299 -4.34 -21.83 -3.61
CA VAL A 299 -4.27 -20.36 -3.59
C VAL A 299 -4.61 -19.74 -4.96
N PRO A 300 -4.01 -20.18 -6.09
CA PRO A 300 -4.47 -19.79 -7.42
C PRO A 300 -5.94 -20.11 -7.69
N GLN A 301 -6.41 -21.28 -7.25
CA GLN A 301 -7.81 -21.70 -7.45
C GLN A 301 -8.77 -20.79 -6.68
N TRP A 302 -8.44 -20.40 -5.45
CA TRP A 302 -9.20 -19.44 -4.67
C TRP A 302 -9.31 -18.10 -5.41
N LEU A 303 -8.20 -17.60 -5.97
CA LEU A 303 -8.22 -16.39 -6.80
C LEU A 303 -9.16 -16.51 -8.00
N GLU A 304 -9.19 -17.66 -8.68
CA GLU A 304 -10.11 -17.90 -9.79
C GLU A 304 -11.58 -17.80 -9.35
N THR A 305 -11.91 -18.27 -8.14
CA THR A 305 -13.26 -18.17 -7.58
C THR A 305 -13.69 -16.76 -7.18
N CYS A 306 -12.75 -15.82 -7.00
CA CYS A 306 -13.04 -14.43 -6.65
C CYS A 306 -13.64 -13.66 -7.84
N GLN A 307 -14.95 -13.82 -8.09
CA GLN A 307 -15.66 -13.15 -9.20
C GLN A 307 -15.68 -11.62 -9.08
N TRP A 308 -15.59 -11.10 -7.85
CA TRP A 308 -15.51 -9.67 -7.57
C TRP A 308 -14.14 -9.06 -7.94
N LEU A 309 -13.11 -9.88 -8.18
CA LEU A 309 -11.78 -9.41 -8.57
C LEU A 309 -11.62 -9.41 -10.09
N GLN A 310 -11.07 -8.32 -10.63
CA GLN A 310 -10.83 -8.20 -12.07
C GLN A 310 -9.91 -9.33 -12.58
N SER A 311 -10.19 -9.86 -13.78
CA SER A 311 -9.47 -11.02 -14.34
C SER A 311 -7.98 -10.75 -14.54
N ASN A 312 -7.61 -9.54 -14.93
CA ASN A 312 -6.22 -9.11 -15.07
C ASN A 312 -5.45 -9.14 -13.73
N ILE A 313 -6.09 -8.78 -12.61
CA ILE A 313 -5.49 -8.84 -11.27
C ILE A 313 -5.39 -10.30 -10.82
N ARG A 314 -6.45 -11.10 -11.00
CA ARG A 314 -6.42 -12.55 -10.71
C ARG A 314 -5.27 -13.24 -11.42
N ASN A 315 -5.13 -13.01 -12.73
CA ASN A 315 -4.07 -13.59 -13.54
C ASN A 315 -2.66 -13.13 -13.13
N HIS A 316 -2.53 -11.87 -12.70
CA HIS A 316 -1.26 -11.33 -12.18
C HIS A 316 -0.85 -12.05 -10.89
N LEU A 317 -1.77 -12.12 -9.91
CA LEU A 317 -1.50 -12.72 -8.61
C LEU A 317 -1.27 -14.23 -8.68
N ALA A 318 -2.03 -14.94 -9.51
CA ALA A 318 -1.89 -16.38 -9.70
C ALA A 318 -0.53 -16.80 -10.31
N ARG A 319 0.21 -15.86 -10.89
CA ARG A 319 1.54 -16.07 -11.49
C ARG A 319 2.69 -15.54 -10.62
N CYS A 320 2.40 -15.09 -9.40
CA CYS A 320 3.41 -14.58 -8.49
C CYS A 320 4.47 -15.66 -8.19
N GLU A 321 5.75 -15.30 -8.29
CA GLU A 321 6.88 -16.23 -8.14
C GLU A 321 6.90 -16.93 -6.78
N VAL A 322 6.36 -16.28 -5.74
CA VAL A 322 6.29 -16.85 -4.39
C VAL A 322 5.49 -18.17 -4.37
N LEU A 323 4.50 -18.32 -5.25
CA LEU A 323 3.69 -19.54 -5.36
C LEU A 323 4.51 -20.71 -5.92
N ARG A 324 5.41 -20.43 -6.87
CA ARG A 324 6.38 -21.42 -7.37
C ARG A 324 7.34 -21.84 -6.27
N ARG A 325 7.77 -20.91 -5.41
CA ARG A 325 8.60 -21.23 -4.24
C ARG A 325 7.85 -22.11 -3.24
N CYS A 326 6.58 -21.83 -2.94
CA CYS A 326 5.73 -22.69 -2.11
C CYS A 326 5.60 -24.10 -2.70
N GLU A 327 5.32 -24.20 -4.00
CA GLU A 327 5.29 -25.49 -4.71
C GLU A 327 6.63 -26.23 -4.59
N GLY A 328 7.75 -25.53 -4.80
CA GLY A 328 9.09 -26.08 -4.66
C GLY A 328 9.35 -26.65 -3.27
N VAL A 329 8.94 -25.95 -2.21
CA VAL A 329 9.05 -26.44 -0.83
C VAL A 329 8.24 -27.72 -0.63
N GLY A 330 6.98 -27.73 -1.08
CA GLY A 330 6.14 -28.92 -0.99
C GLY A 330 6.74 -30.13 -1.71
N ARG A 331 7.36 -29.91 -2.88
CA ARG A 331 8.07 -30.96 -3.64
C ARG A 331 9.36 -31.44 -2.95
N LEU A 332 10.14 -30.53 -2.36
CA LEU A 332 11.32 -30.90 -1.57
C LEU A 332 10.94 -31.81 -0.39
N LEU A 333 9.82 -31.54 0.27
CA LEU A 333 9.29 -32.38 1.37
C LEU A 333 8.84 -33.78 0.93
N LEU A 334 8.77 -34.07 -0.37
CA LEU A 334 8.54 -35.43 -0.88
C LEU A 334 9.84 -36.21 -1.09
N ARG A 335 10.97 -35.51 -1.16
CA ARG A 335 12.29 -36.09 -1.41
C ARG A 335 12.94 -36.57 -0.11
N ARG A 336 13.95 -37.41 -0.25
CA ARG A 336 14.79 -37.83 0.88
C ARG A 336 15.99 -36.91 1.04
N PRO A 337 16.48 -36.71 2.28
CA PRO A 337 17.78 -36.07 2.50
C PRO A 337 18.86 -36.76 1.66
N GLY A 338 19.57 -36.01 0.81
CA GLY A 338 20.62 -36.51 -0.10
C GLY A 338 20.19 -36.82 -1.54
N GLU A 339 18.91 -36.71 -1.90
CA GLU A 339 18.46 -36.83 -3.29
C GLU A 339 18.70 -35.51 -4.08
N SER A 340 19.44 -35.57 -5.19
CA SER A 340 19.75 -34.38 -6.00
C SER A 340 18.53 -33.85 -6.78
N VAL A 341 18.41 -32.52 -6.88
CA VAL A 341 17.43 -31.85 -7.75
C VAL A 341 17.99 -31.79 -9.16
N ASN A 342 17.43 -32.58 -10.08
CA ASN A 342 17.80 -32.53 -11.49
C ASN A 342 17.40 -31.19 -12.11
N MET A 343 18.32 -30.49 -12.77
CA MET A 343 18.10 -29.13 -13.30
C MET A 343 17.12 -29.04 -14.49
N MET A 344 16.74 -30.17 -15.08
CA MET A 344 15.73 -30.22 -16.14
C MET A 344 14.47 -30.90 -15.62
N ALA A 345 13.31 -30.26 -15.82
CA ALA A 345 12.02 -30.92 -15.62
C ALA A 345 12.01 -32.23 -16.44
N PRO A 346 11.51 -33.37 -15.90
CA PRO A 346 11.50 -34.61 -16.64
C PRO A 346 10.72 -34.41 -17.94
N GLN A 347 11.37 -34.54 -19.09
CA GLN A 347 10.66 -34.66 -20.36
C GLN A 347 9.75 -35.89 -20.25
N ASN A 348 8.44 -35.67 -20.44
CA ASN A 348 7.44 -36.71 -20.47
C ASN A 348 7.94 -37.92 -21.27
N LYS A 349 8.21 -39.03 -20.59
CA LYS A 349 8.32 -40.33 -21.26
C LYS A 349 6.91 -40.66 -21.74
N SER A 350 6.61 -40.32 -22.99
CA SER A 350 5.44 -40.86 -23.67
C SER A 350 5.60 -42.38 -23.75
N LYS A 351 4.73 -43.11 -23.07
CA LYS A 351 4.07 -44.32 -23.60
C LYS A 351 3.00 -44.80 -22.62
N ASP A 352 1.76 -44.61 -23.07
CA ASP A 352 0.58 -45.43 -22.83
C ASP A 352 0.24 -45.83 -21.38
N ASN A 353 -0.59 -45.00 -20.74
CA ASN A 353 -1.81 -45.53 -20.13
C ASN A 353 -2.89 -44.46 -20.00
N LYS A 354 -4.06 -44.75 -20.57
CA LYS A 354 -5.27 -43.93 -20.45
C LYS A 354 -5.73 -43.90 -18.99
N GLY A 355 -5.84 -42.69 -18.43
CA GLY A 355 -6.71 -42.42 -17.28
C GLY A 355 -6.01 -42.07 -15.97
N SER A 356 -5.52 -40.84 -15.83
CA SER A 356 -5.64 -40.03 -14.60
C SER A 356 -5.01 -38.65 -14.85
N LYS A 357 -5.83 -37.62 -15.05
CA LYS A 357 -5.38 -36.23 -15.29
C LYS A 357 -5.13 -35.43 -14.01
N ASN A 358 -5.00 -36.07 -12.84
CA ASN A 358 -5.10 -35.40 -11.55
C ASN A 358 -4.05 -35.83 -10.51
N SER A 359 -2.80 -36.12 -10.95
CA SER A 359 -1.71 -36.40 -10.01
C SER A 359 -1.14 -35.08 -9.45
N PRO A 360 -1.03 -34.89 -8.12
CA PRO A 360 -0.42 -33.69 -7.52
C PRO A 360 1.06 -33.48 -7.87
N ARG A 361 1.65 -34.39 -8.65
CA ARG A 361 3.05 -34.34 -9.10
C ARG A 361 3.28 -33.52 -10.37
N ASP A 362 2.24 -33.20 -11.13
CA ASP A 362 2.39 -32.36 -12.33
C ASP A 362 2.48 -30.89 -11.94
N SER A 363 3.31 -30.12 -12.65
CA SER A 363 3.57 -28.70 -12.32
C SER A 363 2.31 -27.85 -12.52
N ILE A 364 1.95 -27.07 -11.49
CA ILE A 364 0.77 -26.18 -11.51
C ILE A 364 1.05 -24.94 -12.38
N HIS A 365 2.33 -24.61 -12.60
CA HIS A 365 2.78 -23.37 -13.23
C HIS A 365 3.44 -23.55 -14.61
N SER A 366 3.19 -24.64 -15.33
CA SER A 366 3.70 -24.88 -16.70
C SER A 366 3.02 -24.00 -17.77
N GLY A 367 2.92 -22.69 -17.54
CA GLY A 367 2.66 -21.68 -18.55
C GLY A 367 3.95 -21.29 -19.28
N GLY A 368 4.54 -22.23 -20.02
CA GLY A 368 5.39 -21.96 -21.19
C GLY A 368 6.69 -21.15 -21.09
N GLN A 369 7.14 -20.63 -19.95
CA GLN A 369 8.31 -19.73 -19.94
C GLN A 369 9.51 -20.09 -19.05
N ASP A 370 9.40 -21.03 -18.10
CA ASP A 370 10.55 -21.45 -17.30
C ASP A 370 10.72 -22.98 -17.31
N THR A 371 11.87 -23.45 -17.80
CA THR A 371 12.24 -24.88 -17.88
C THR A 371 12.80 -25.44 -16.58
N LEU A 372 12.97 -24.59 -15.55
CA LEU A 372 13.56 -24.94 -14.27
C LEU A 372 12.51 -25.52 -13.30
N PRO A 373 12.80 -26.63 -12.60
CA PRO A 373 11.91 -27.18 -11.58
C PRO A 373 11.63 -26.19 -10.44
N ALA A 374 10.43 -26.25 -9.86
CA ALA A 374 10.00 -25.36 -8.78
C ALA A 374 10.92 -25.41 -7.54
N GLU A 375 11.54 -26.56 -7.26
CA GLU A 375 12.50 -26.75 -6.17
C GLU A 375 13.74 -25.83 -6.29
N MET A 376 14.10 -25.42 -7.52
CA MET A 376 15.24 -24.51 -7.76
C MET A 376 15.00 -23.09 -7.25
N PHE A 377 13.76 -22.70 -7.04
CA PHE A 377 13.37 -21.39 -6.50
C PHE A 377 13.37 -21.36 -4.97
N VAL A 378 13.73 -22.48 -4.31
CA VAL A 378 13.74 -22.60 -2.86
C VAL A 378 15.16 -22.39 -2.32
N PRO A 379 15.40 -21.34 -1.50
CA PRO A 379 16.66 -21.22 -0.77
C PRO A 379 16.71 -22.21 0.40
N ASN A 380 17.93 -22.55 0.84
CA ASN A 380 18.18 -23.43 1.99
C ASN A 380 17.50 -24.81 1.88
N GLN A 381 17.59 -25.47 0.71
CA GLN A 381 16.88 -26.73 0.42
C GLN A 381 17.12 -27.82 1.48
N GLU A 382 18.33 -27.93 2.03
CA GLU A 382 18.67 -28.92 3.07
C GLU A 382 17.82 -28.76 4.33
N GLN A 383 17.56 -27.53 4.76
CA GLN A 383 16.75 -27.23 5.93
C GLN A 383 15.29 -27.71 5.75
N TRP A 384 14.77 -27.65 4.53
CA TRP A 384 13.44 -28.18 4.22
C TRP A 384 13.42 -29.71 4.23
N LEU A 385 14.47 -30.36 3.73
CA LEU A 385 14.58 -31.83 3.75
C LEU A 385 14.59 -32.38 5.19
N GLU A 386 15.17 -31.66 6.14
CA GLU A 386 15.15 -32.02 7.56
C GLU A 386 13.73 -32.05 8.15
N LEU A 387 12.77 -31.32 7.59
CA LEU A 387 11.38 -31.30 8.04
C LEU A 387 10.61 -32.56 7.61
N ARG A 388 11.22 -33.48 6.87
CA ARG A 388 10.63 -34.78 6.59
C ARG A 388 10.56 -35.64 7.86
N ALA A 389 9.38 -36.16 8.18
CA ALA A 389 9.24 -37.15 9.23
C ALA A 389 9.94 -38.46 8.81
N PRO A 390 10.77 -39.08 9.67
CA PRO A 390 11.39 -40.36 9.37
C PRO A 390 10.30 -41.42 9.17
N LYS A 391 10.47 -42.30 8.17
CA LYS A 391 9.57 -43.45 8.03
C LYS A 391 9.64 -44.24 9.33
N HIS A 392 8.49 -44.46 9.97
CA HIS A 392 8.38 -45.43 11.04
C HIS A 392 8.82 -46.77 10.44
N LYS A 393 10.06 -47.21 10.71
CA LYS A 393 10.41 -48.61 10.53
C LYS A 393 9.45 -49.33 11.47
N GLY A 394 8.52 -50.09 10.90
CA GLY A 394 7.72 -50.99 11.69
C GLY A 394 8.67 -51.78 12.58
N LEU A 395 8.39 -51.78 13.88
CA LEU A 395 8.97 -52.75 14.80
C LEU A 395 8.47 -54.13 14.36
N CYS A 396 9.11 -54.70 13.35
CA CYS A 396 9.32 -56.13 13.25
C CYS A 396 10.62 -56.42 14.00
N GLY A 397 10.61 -56.09 15.30
CA GLY A 397 11.64 -56.47 16.25
C GLY A 397 11.05 -57.61 17.05
N VAL A 398 11.58 -58.79 16.85
CA VAL A 398 11.29 -60.03 17.59
C VAL A 398 11.44 -59.76 19.09
N TYR A 399 10.34 -59.41 19.77
CA TYR A 399 10.27 -59.56 21.21
C TYR A 399 9.96 -61.02 21.50
N SER A 400 11.05 -61.75 21.64
CA SER A 400 11.19 -62.99 22.40
C SER A 400 10.28 -62.97 23.63
N MET A 401 9.30 -63.87 23.65
CA MET A 401 8.88 -64.48 24.91
C MET A 401 10.03 -65.39 25.36
N CYS A 402 10.68 -65.05 26.46
CA CYS A 402 11.34 -66.01 27.35
C CYS A 402 11.32 -65.44 28.78
N CYS A 403 10.77 -66.26 29.68
CA CYS A 403 10.66 -66.10 31.12
C CYS A 403 12.02 -65.86 31.81
N ASN A 404 12.02 -65.21 32.97
CA ASN A 404 12.35 -65.89 34.22
C ASN A 404 12.05 -65.04 35.46
N SER A 405 11.36 -65.71 36.39
CA SER A 405 11.38 -65.67 37.86
C SER A 405 11.51 -64.35 38.61
#